data_AF-A0A553E8K0-F1
#
_entry.id   AF-A0A553E8K0-F1
#
_cell.length_a   1.000
_cell.length_b   1.000
_cell.length_c   1.000
_cell.angle_alpha   90.00
_cell.angle_beta   90.00
_cell.angle_gamma   90.00
#
_symmetry.space_group_name_H-M   'P 1'
#
loop_
_entity.id
_entity.type
_entity.pdbx_description
1 polymer ?
#
loop_
_entity_poly.entity_id
_entity_poly.type
_entity_poly.pdbx_seq_one_letter_code
_entity_poly.pdbx_strand_id
1 'polypeptide(L)' 'METITIEFQPNIKHKILELLSSFSSDELKIVSKDENYIAIKRELDSSLEKIHNGTAKLYSFEELDAILEKTISEYES' A
#
# COMPACT_ATOMS: atom_id res chain seq x y z
N MET A 1 1.63 0.09 -22.02
CA MET A 1 0.95 -0.97 -21.24
C MET A 1 -0.22 -0.32 -20.55
N GLU A 2 -1.44 -0.77 -20.83
CA GLU A 2 -2.65 -0.27 -20.18
C GLU A 2 -3.04 -1.22 -19.05
N THR A 3 -3.45 -0.67 -17.92
CA THR A 3 -3.77 -1.45 -16.72
C THR A 3 -5.26 -1.30 -16.42
N ILE A 4 -6.00 -2.39 -16.44
CA ILE A 4 -7.41 -2.43 -16.05
C ILE A 4 -7.54 -2.97 -14.63
N THR A 5 -8.32 -2.27 -13.78
CA THR A 5 -8.71 -2.78 -12.46
C THR A 5 -10.11 -3.34 -12.57
N ILE A 6 -10.27 -4.64 -12.27
CA ILE A 6 -11.56 -5.33 -12.34
C ILE A 6 -12.04 -5.56 -10.91
N GLU A 7 -13.14 -4.91 -10.55
CA GLU A 7 -13.90 -5.25 -9.35
C GLU A 7 -14.87 -6.37 -9.69
N PHE A 8 -14.79 -7.49 -8.97
CA PHE A 8 -15.60 -8.66 -9.24
C PHE A 8 -16.07 -9.31 -7.95
N GLN A 9 -17.22 -9.97 -8.01
CA GLN A 9 -17.73 -10.75 -6.89
C GLN A 9 -16.88 -12.04 -6.71
N PRO A 10 -16.60 -12.48 -5.47
CA PRO A 10 -15.67 -13.59 -5.21
C PRO A 10 -16.08 -14.91 -5.87
N ASN A 11 -17.36 -15.11 -6.12
CA ASN A 11 -17.94 -16.27 -6.84
C ASN A 11 -17.54 -16.36 -8.33
N ILE A 12 -17.16 -15.24 -8.97
CA ILE A 12 -16.72 -15.21 -10.37
C ILE A 12 -15.19 -15.12 -10.51
N LYS A 13 -14.47 -15.03 -9.39
CA LYS A 13 -13.00 -14.97 -9.33
C LYS A 13 -12.34 -16.05 -10.19
N HIS A 14 -12.81 -17.30 -10.05
CA HIS A 14 -12.26 -18.44 -10.75
C HIS A 14 -12.46 -18.36 -12.26
N LYS A 15 -13.66 -17.97 -12.72
CA LYS A 15 -13.96 -17.79 -14.16
C LYS A 15 -13.14 -16.68 -14.79
N ILE A 16 -12.95 -15.58 -14.06
CA ILE A 16 -12.13 -14.46 -14.52
C ILE A 16 -10.67 -14.88 -14.59
N LEU A 17 -10.15 -15.57 -13.57
CA LEU A 17 -8.79 -16.11 -13.60
C LEU A 17 -8.57 -17.10 -14.74
N GLU A 18 -9.53 -17.96 -15.03
CA GLU A 18 -9.47 -18.93 -16.14
C GLU A 18 -9.43 -18.22 -17.49
N LEU A 19 -10.27 -17.20 -17.68
CA LEU A 19 -10.30 -16.40 -18.90
C LEU A 19 -9.03 -15.55 -19.07
N LEU A 20 -8.50 -14.98 -17.98
CA LEU A 20 -7.25 -14.24 -17.97
C LEU A 20 -6.02 -15.15 -18.15
N SER A 21 -6.07 -16.38 -17.66
CA SER A 21 -5.01 -17.39 -17.85
C SER A 21 -4.96 -17.95 -19.28
N SER A 22 -6.02 -17.71 -20.07
CA SER A 22 -6.06 -18.06 -21.48
C SER A 22 -5.24 -17.08 -22.35
N PHE A 23 -4.87 -15.93 -21.81
CA PHE A 23 -3.98 -14.97 -22.48
C PHE A 23 -2.52 -15.30 -22.19
N SER A 24 -1.64 -15.04 -23.14
CA SER A 24 -0.21 -15.27 -22.96
C SER A 24 0.39 -14.29 -21.95
N SER A 25 1.49 -14.68 -21.29
CA SER A 25 2.18 -13.84 -20.30
C SER A 25 2.79 -12.56 -20.88
N ASP A 26 2.99 -12.52 -22.21
CA ASP A 26 3.41 -11.34 -22.98
C ASP A 26 2.25 -10.35 -23.25
N GLU A 27 1.00 -10.83 -23.27
CA GLU A 27 -0.19 -10.01 -23.56
C GLU A 27 -0.90 -9.51 -22.29
N LEU A 28 -0.86 -10.30 -21.21
CA LEU A 28 -1.59 -9.97 -19.99
C LEU A 28 -0.77 -10.31 -18.73
N LYS A 29 -0.47 -9.28 -17.94
CA LYS A 29 0.16 -9.42 -16.64
C LYS A 29 -0.90 -9.33 -15.54
N ILE A 30 -1.23 -10.47 -14.93
CA ILE A 30 -2.10 -10.52 -13.75
C ILE A 30 -1.32 -9.90 -12.58
N VAL A 31 -1.61 -8.64 -12.27
CA VAL A 31 -1.08 -7.98 -11.08
C VAL A 31 -2.04 -8.28 -9.93
N SER A 32 -1.71 -9.30 -9.14
CA SER A 32 -2.42 -9.55 -7.88
C SER A 32 -2.18 -8.36 -6.96
N LYS A 33 -3.26 -7.67 -6.57
CA LYS A 33 -3.24 -6.75 -5.44
C LYS A 33 -3.56 -7.60 -4.22
N ASP A 34 -2.53 -8.24 -3.67
CA ASP A 34 -2.66 -9.07 -2.46
C ASP A 34 -3.16 -8.24 -1.28
N GLU A 35 -3.63 -8.90 -0.21
CA GLU A 35 -4.15 -8.21 0.99
C GLU A 35 -3.14 -7.19 1.56
N ASN A 36 -1.84 -7.48 1.46
CA ASN A 36 -0.78 -6.54 1.80
C ASN A 36 -0.81 -5.27 0.94
N TYR A 37 -1.04 -5.37 -0.37
CA TYR A 37 -1.15 -4.20 -1.23
C TYR A 37 -2.36 -3.33 -0.84
N ILE A 38 -3.49 -3.97 -0.51
CA ILE A 38 -4.71 -3.27 -0.07
C ILE A 38 -4.47 -2.59 1.28
N ALA A 39 -3.83 -3.28 2.23
CA ALA A 39 -3.50 -2.74 3.54
C ALA A 39 -2.55 -1.54 3.44
N ILE A 40 -1.44 -1.69 2.71
CA ILE A 40 -0.45 -0.63 2.47
C ILE A 40 -1.12 0.57 1.78
N LYS A 41 -1.95 0.34 0.76
CA LYS A 41 -2.68 1.42 0.10
C LYS A 41 -3.57 2.19 1.07
N ARG A 42 -4.30 1.49 1.94
CA ARG A 42 -5.17 2.11 2.95
C ARG A 42 -4.39 2.93 3.98
N GLU A 43 -3.23 2.45 4.41
CA GLU A 43 -2.35 3.21 5.31
C GLU A 43 -1.78 4.47 4.64
N LEU A 44 -1.38 4.37 3.38
CA LEU A 44 -0.92 5.53 2.61
C LEU A 44 -2.04 6.53 2.39
N ASP A 45 -3.25 6.10 2.01
CA ASP A 45 -4.40 6.98 1.82
C ASP A 45 -4.74 7.69 3.15
N SER A 46 -4.74 6.98 4.28
CA SER A 46 -4.97 7.60 5.61
C SER A 46 -3.86 8.58 6.00
N SER A 47 -2.60 8.28 5.64
CA SER A 47 -1.47 9.17 5.90
C SER A 47 -1.55 10.44 5.03
N LEU A 48 -1.94 10.31 3.76
CA LEU A 48 -2.18 11.43 2.87
C LEU A 48 -3.34 12.30 3.34
N GLU A 49 -4.44 11.70 3.80
CA GLU A 49 -5.55 12.46 4.38
C GLU A 49 -5.13 13.23 5.64
N LYS A 50 -4.29 12.64 6.51
CA LYS A 50 -3.76 13.34 7.69
C LYS A 50 -2.87 14.52 7.30
N ILE A 51 -2.05 14.37 6.28
CA ILE A 51 -1.20 15.45 5.74
C ILE A 51 -2.08 16.56 5.16
N HIS A 52 -3.08 16.20 4.34
CA HIS A 52 -3.98 17.15 3.71
C HIS A 52 -4.85 17.90 4.73
N ASN A 53 -5.32 17.21 5.77
CA ASN A 53 -6.12 17.81 6.84
C ASN A 53 -5.28 18.52 7.91
N GLY A 54 -3.96 18.65 7.72
CA GLY A 54 -3.06 19.35 8.64
C GLY A 54 -2.91 18.73 10.02
N THR A 55 -3.33 17.46 10.18
CA THR A 55 -3.22 16.70 11.44
C THR A 55 -1.99 15.80 11.49
N ALA A 56 -1.26 15.71 10.37
CA ALA A 56 0.03 15.03 10.33
C ALA A 56 1.06 15.82 11.14
N LYS A 57 1.74 15.13 12.06
CA LYS A 57 2.94 15.66 12.69
C LYS A 57 4.07 15.55 11.70
N LEU A 58 4.53 16.71 11.21
CA LEU A 58 5.74 16.83 10.43
C LEU A 58 6.85 17.18 11.42
N TYR A 59 7.99 16.50 11.29
CA TYR A 59 9.18 16.76 12.09
C TYR A 59 10.29 17.22 11.14
N SER A 60 11.10 18.17 11.58
CA SER A 60 12.38 18.43 10.91
C SER A 60 13.35 17.26 11.13
N PHE A 61 14.41 17.18 10.33
CA PHE A 61 15.46 16.18 10.56
C PHE A 61 16.09 16.31 11.95
N GLU A 62 16.27 17.53 12.45
CA GLU A 62 16.84 17.81 13.77
C GLU A 62 15.90 17.37 14.91
N GLU A 63 14.59 17.57 14.74
CA GLU A 63 13.58 17.09 15.70
C GLU A 63 13.48 15.57 15.68
N LEU A 64 13.58 14.94 14.51
CA LEU A 64 13.60 13.49 14.36
C LEU A 64 14.80 12.87 15.07
N ASP A 65 15.99 13.44 14.86
CA ASP A 65 17.23 12.99 15.53
C ASP A 65 17.11 13.09 17.06
N ALA A 66 16.57 14.20 17.57
CA ALA A 66 16.38 14.38 19.01
C ALA A 66 15.36 13.39 19.61
N ILE A 67 14.29 13.07 18.89
CA ILE A 67 13.29 12.08 19.32
C ILE A 67 13.91 10.67 19.31
N LEU A 68 14.62 10.32 18.25
CA LEU A 68 15.29 9.02 18.11
C LEU A 68 16.32 8.82 19.23
N GLU A 69 17.20 9.79 19.45
CA GLU A 69 18.23 9.73 20.49
C GLU A 69 17.62 9.58 21.88
N LYS A 70 16.53 10.32 22.16
CA LYS A 70 15.79 10.20 23.41
C LYS A 70 15.19 8.81 23.58
N THR A 71 14.53 8.28 22.56
CA THR A 71 13.92 6.95 22.63
C THR A 71 14.99 5.86 22.78
N ILE A 72 16.11 5.94 22.08
CA ILE A 72 17.22 4.97 22.22
C ILE A 72 17.78 5.03 23.65
N SER A 73 18.01 6.22 24.18
CA SER A 73 18.51 6.41 25.55
C SER A 73 17.59 5.81 26.62
N GLU A 74 16.27 5.80 26.40
CA GLU A 74 15.28 5.19 27.31
C GLU A 74 15.39 3.65 27.37
N TYR A 75 15.95 2.99 26.34
CA TYR A 75 16.09 1.54 26.26
C TYR A 75 17.53 1.03 26.45
N GLU A 76 18.53 1.92 26.47
CA GLU A 76 19.93 1.57 26.75
C GLU A 76 20.28 1.61 28.25
N SER A 77 19.34 1.99 29.12
CA SER A 77 19.50 2.01 30.59
C SER A 77 19.26 0.66 31.26
#